data_AF-A0A151IDF7-F1
#
_entry.id   AF-A0A151IDF7-F1
#
_cell.length_a   1.000
_cell.length_b   1.000
_cell.length_c   1.000
_cell.angle_alpha   90.00
_cell.angle_beta   90.00
_cell.angle_gamma   90.00
#
_symmetry.space_group_name_H-M   'P 1'
#
loop_
_entity.id
_entity.type
_entity.pdbx_description
1 polymer ?
#
loop_
_entity_poly.entity_id
_entity_poly.type
_entity_poly.pdbx_seq_one_letter_code
_entity_poly.pdbx_strand_id
1 'polypeptide(L)'
;MGLDWIAAFDLWQCSLNSFCSKIHSQADSTHFDISCIKENFKEVFSSQLGRCTKTKVKLNLKNNSKPIFRPKRPVAYAILPLVDAELTRLEQNGIISPIKYSDWASNSCSKKKK
;
A
#
# COMPACT_ATOMS: atom_id res chain seq x y z
N MET A 1 -44.64 10.24 7.30
CA MET A 1 -44.09 10.88 6.09
C MET A 1 -43.44 9.84 5.18
N GLY A 2 -44.17 8.79 4.78
CA GLY A 2 -43.58 7.68 4.01
C GLY A 2 -44.63 6.77 3.37
N LEU A 3 -45.84 6.72 3.94
CA LEU A 3 -47.01 6.06 3.35
C LEU A 3 -47.58 6.83 2.15
N ASP A 4 -47.38 8.16 2.11
CA ASP A 4 -47.87 9.01 1.00
C ASP A 4 -47.23 8.64 -0.33
N TRP A 5 -45.96 8.21 -0.32
CA TRP A 5 -45.27 7.75 -1.53
C TRP A 5 -45.73 6.36 -1.98
N ILE A 6 -46.11 5.48 -1.04
CA ILE A 6 -46.64 4.15 -1.38
C ILE A 6 -47.98 4.29 -2.10
N ALA A 7 -48.81 5.26 -1.69
CA ALA A 7 -50.05 5.60 -2.37
C ALA A 7 -49.80 6.33 -3.72
N ALA A 8 -48.88 7.30 -3.77
CA ALA A 8 -48.60 8.05 -5.00
C ALA A 8 -48.09 7.18 -6.17
N PHE A 9 -47.41 6.07 -5.85
CA PHE A 9 -46.88 5.14 -6.85
C PHE A 9 -47.69 3.84 -6.96
N ASP A 10 -48.88 3.76 -6.34
CA ASP A 10 -49.78 2.59 -6.34
C ASP A 10 -49.09 1.26 -5.95
N LEU A 11 -48.11 1.34 -5.05
CA LEU A 11 -47.26 0.20 -4.69
C LEU A 11 -47.98 -0.80 -3.77
N TRP A 12 -49.14 -0.46 -3.22
CA TRP A 12 -49.95 -1.34 -2.36
C TRP A 12 -50.45 -2.58 -3.09
N GLN A 13 -50.69 -2.49 -4.40
CA GLN A 13 -51.17 -3.60 -5.23
C GLN A 13 -50.03 -4.47 -5.76
N CYS A 14 -48.79 -4.02 -5.59
CA CYS A 14 -47.62 -4.74 -6.05
C CYS A 14 -47.04 -5.56 -4.90
N SER A 15 -47.06 -6.89 -5.03
CA SER A 15 -46.31 -7.77 -4.13
C SER A 15 -44.85 -7.32 -4.09
N LEU A 16 -44.25 -7.22 -2.89
CA LEU A 16 -42.81 -6.99 -2.74
C LEU A 16 -42.01 -8.00 -3.57
N ASN A 17 -42.53 -9.23 -3.74
CA ASN A 17 -41.91 -10.23 -4.60
C ASN A 17 -41.90 -9.84 -6.08
N SER A 18 -42.80 -8.99 -6.59
CA SER A 18 -42.71 -8.48 -7.97
C SER A 18 -41.50 -7.57 -8.19
N PHE A 19 -41.15 -6.78 -7.17
CA PHE A 19 -39.96 -5.93 -7.19
C PHE A 19 -38.69 -6.71 -6.80
N CYS A 20 -38.77 -7.58 -5.79
CA CYS A 20 -37.66 -8.37 -5.30
C CYS A 20 -37.35 -9.61 -6.16
N SER A 21 -38.27 -10.11 -6.98
CA SER A 21 -38.00 -11.20 -7.96
C SER A 21 -37.19 -10.73 -9.16
N LYS A 22 -37.07 -9.43 -9.37
CA LYS A 22 -36.04 -8.85 -10.25
C LYS A 22 -34.66 -8.81 -9.60
N ILE A 23 -34.56 -9.12 -8.31
CA ILE A 23 -33.36 -9.72 -7.73
C ILE A 23 -33.48 -11.24 -7.92
N HIS A 24 -33.75 -11.67 -9.15
CA HIS A 24 -33.10 -12.90 -9.55
C HIS A 24 -31.63 -12.61 -9.34
N SER A 25 -30.96 -13.46 -8.58
CA SER A 25 -29.59 -13.83 -8.91
C SER A 25 -29.62 -14.40 -10.32
N GLN A 26 -29.92 -13.56 -11.31
CA GLN A 26 -29.30 -13.68 -12.58
C GLN A 26 -27.84 -13.58 -12.17
N ALA A 27 -27.18 -14.72 -12.11
CA ALA A 27 -25.78 -14.77 -12.43
C ALA A 27 -25.64 -14.28 -13.87
N ASP A 28 -26.05 -13.04 -14.14
CA ASP A 28 -25.41 -12.20 -15.11
C ASP A 28 -24.01 -12.15 -14.58
N SER A 29 -23.18 -12.95 -15.23
CA SER A 29 -21.76 -12.97 -15.03
C SER A 29 -21.22 -11.57 -15.37
N THR A 30 -21.39 -10.62 -14.46
CA THR A 30 -20.24 -9.83 -14.07
C THR A 30 -19.35 -10.79 -13.29
N HIS A 31 -18.81 -11.79 -14.00
CA HIS A 31 -17.56 -12.41 -13.63
C HIS A 31 -16.59 -11.24 -13.70
N PHE A 32 -16.52 -10.48 -12.59
CA PHE A 32 -15.57 -9.42 -12.42
C PHE A 32 -14.25 -10.15 -12.27
N ASP A 33 -13.70 -10.48 -13.42
CA ASP A 33 -12.66 -11.47 -13.52
C ASP A 33 -11.41 -10.83 -12.95
N ILE A 34 -11.12 -11.20 -11.70
CA ILE A 34 -9.93 -10.73 -10.99
C ILE A 34 -8.69 -11.11 -11.80
N SER A 35 -8.74 -12.19 -12.60
CA SER A 35 -7.65 -12.55 -13.49
C SER A 35 -7.46 -11.51 -14.60
N CYS A 36 -8.53 -11.05 -15.24
CA CYS A 36 -8.50 -9.98 -16.24
C CYS A 36 -7.89 -8.69 -15.66
N ILE A 37 -8.25 -8.30 -14.44
CA ILE A 37 -7.70 -7.08 -13.81
C ILE A 37 -6.23 -7.24 -13.44
N LYS A 38 -5.85 -8.42 -12.93
CA LYS A 38 -4.44 -8.75 -12.69
C LYS A 38 -3.63 -8.74 -13.98
N GLU A 39 -4.23 -9.14 -15.10
CA GLU A 39 -3.59 -9.11 -16.42
C GLU A 39 -3.48 -7.70 -17.00
N ASN A 40 -4.51 -6.87 -16.83
CA ASN A 40 -4.50 -5.48 -17.29
C ASN A 40 -3.58 -4.59 -16.45
N PHE A 41 -3.42 -4.89 -15.16
CA PHE A 41 -2.61 -4.09 -14.22
C PHE A 41 -1.48 -4.92 -13.58
N LYS A 42 -0.79 -5.76 -14.37
CA LYS A 42 0.30 -6.63 -13.88
C LYS A 42 1.34 -5.91 -13.05
N GLU A 43 1.67 -4.67 -13.42
CA GLU A 43 2.66 -3.85 -12.72
C GLU A 43 2.22 -3.52 -11.28
N VAL A 44 0.95 -3.18 -11.08
CA VAL A 44 0.38 -2.84 -9.76
C VAL A 44 0.34 -4.05 -8.84
N PHE A 45 0.08 -5.24 -9.40
CA PHE A 45 0.04 -6.50 -8.66
C PHE A 45 1.38 -7.26 -8.65
N SER A 46 2.45 -6.65 -9.18
CA SER A 46 3.76 -7.27 -9.16
C SER A 46 4.28 -7.39 -7.71
N SER A 47 5.07 -8.43 -7.44
CA SER A 47 5.76 -8.59 -6.15
C SER A 47 6.96 -7.65 -6.00
N GLN A 48 7.24 -6.86 -7.03
CA GLN A 48 8.35 -5.91 -7.08
C GLN A 48 7.98 -4.60 -6.37
N LEU A 49 8.99 -3.91 -5.86
CA LEU A 49 8.76 -2.58 -5.28
C LEU A 49 8.55 -1.56 -6.40
N GLY A 50 7.40 -0.88 -6.39
CA GLY A 50 7.14 0.26 -7.26
C GLY A 50 7.91 1.52 -6.83
N ARG A 51 8.16 2.42 -7.77
CA ARG A 51 8.78 3.73 -7.52
C ARG A 51 7.81 4.86 -7.83
N CYS A 52 7.47 5.68 -6.83
CA CYS A 52 6.67 6.87 -7.05
C CYS A 52 7.48 7.93 -7.81
N THR A 53 7.04 8.28 -9.03
CA THR A 53 7.68 9.30 -9.88
C THR A 53 6.96 10.66 -9.83
N LYS A 54 5.71 10.69 -9.33
CA LYS A 54 4.83 11.86 -9.40
C LYS A 54 5.16 12.95 -8.37
N THR A 55 5.73 12.59 -7.23
CA THR A 55 5.93 13.53 -6.12
C THR A 55 7.34 13.44 -5.58
N LYS A 56 7.98 14.62 -5.40
CA LYS A 56 9.25 14.75 -4.69
C LYS A 56 8.97 15.19 -3.27
N VAL A 57 9.49 14.45 -2.30
CA VAL A 57 9.35 14.80 -0.87
C VAL A 57 10.42 15.82 -0.51
N LYS A 58 10.00 16.92 0.13
CA LYS A 58 10.90 17.88 0.80
C LYS A 58 10.70 17.74 2.31
N LEU A 59 11.77 17.48 3.04
CA LEU A 59 11.75 17.39 4.50
C LEU A 59 12.08 18.77 5.07
N ASN A 60 11.11 19.41 5.74
CA ASN A 60 11.34 20.68 6.43
C ASN A 60 11.78 20.40 7.87
N LEU A 61 12.95 20.91 8.25
CA LEU A 61 13.44 20.81 9.62
C LEU A 61 12.81 21.89 10.49
N LYS A 62 12.68 21.61 11.80
CA LYS A 62 12.24 22.61 12.77
C LYS A 62 13.31 23.69 12.92
N ASN A 63 12.90 24.92 13.22
CA ASN A 63 13.82 26.02 13.51
C ASN A 63 14.80 25.59 14.63
N ASN A 64 16.09 25.89 14.45
CA ASN A 64 17.19 25.53 15.36
C ASN A 64 17.52 24.02 15.45
N SER A 65 17.11 23.20 14.50
CA SER A 65 17.54 21.79 14.43
C SER A 65 19.05 21.69 14.17
N LYS A 66 19.76 20.95 15.02
CA LYS A 66 21.20 20.69 14.88
C LYS A 66 21.44 19.29 14.31
N PRO A 67 22.38 19.13 13.36
CA PRO A 67 22.80 17.81 12.91
C PRO A 67 23.40 17.01 14.05
N ILE A 68 23.05 15.72 14.12
CA ILE A 68 23.59 14.78 15.10
C ILE A 68 24.06 13.54 14.34
N PHE A 69 25.33 13.22 14.50
CA PHE A 69 25.92 11.97 14.01
C PHE A 69 26.00 10.96 15.15
N ARG A 70 25.19 9.91 15.10
CA ARG A 70 25.25 8.82 16.09
C ARG A 70 26.08 7.65 15.55
N PRO A 71 27.04 7.11 16.32
CA PRO A 71 27.82 5.96 15.90
C PRO A 71 26.94 4.72 15.71
N LYS A 72 27.35 3.81 14.81
CA LYS A 72 26.64 2.56 14.55
C LYS A 72 26.63 1.67 15.79
N ARG A 73 25.53 0.93 16.01
CA ARG A 73 25.48 -0.10 17.05
C ARG A 73 26.29 -1.33 16.59
N PRO A 74 26.98 -2.03 17.50
CA PRO A 74 27.57 -3.32 17.18
C PRO A 74 26.50 -4.30 16.69
N VAL A 75 26.78 -4.94 15.56
CA VAL A 75 25.93 -5.98 14.98
C VAL A 75 26.62 -7.32 15.25
N ALA A 76 25.87 -8.31 15.74
CA ALA A 76 26.45 -9.62 16.03
C ALA A 76 27.01 -10.27 14.76
N TYR A 77 28.19 -10.90 14.86
CA TYR A 77 28.90 -11.44 13.71
C TYR A 77 28.06 -12.41 12.87
N ALA A 78 27.29 -13.28 13.54
CA ALA A 78 26.42 -14.27 12.90
C ALA A 78 25.33 -13.66 11.98
N ILE A 79 24.93 -12.40 12.19
CA ILE A 79 23.88 -11.74 11.40
C ILE A 79 24.44 -10.73 10.40
N LEU A 80 25.76 -10.47 10.39
CA LEU A 80 26.38 -9.56 9.43
C LEU A 80 26.08 -9.95 7.97
N PRO A 81 26.21 -11.23 7.55
CA PRO A 81 25.95 -11.60 6.15
C PRO A 81 24.51 -11.30 5.71
N LEU A 82 23.55 -11.45 6.64
CA LEU A 82 22.14 -11.16 6.36
C LEU A 82 21.90 -9.65 6.23
N VAL A 83 22.52 -8.84 7.09
CA VAL A 83 22.41 -7.38 7.03
C VAL A 83 23.03 -6.86 5.74
N ASP A 84 24.22 -7.34 5.39
CA ASP A 84 24.93 -6.92 4.18
C ASP A 84 24.15 -7.31 2.91
N ALA A 85 23.59 -8.53 2.87
CA ALA A 85 22.73 -8.97 1.76
C ALA A 85 21.49 -8.08 1.59
N GLU A 86 20.83 -7.69 2.68
CA GLU A 86 19.69 -6.77 2.62
C GLU A 86 20.11 -5.36 2.18
N LEU A 87 21.25 -4.85 2.64
CA LEU A 87 21.79 -3.57 2.19
C LEU A 87 22.05 -3.58 0.67
N THR A 88 22.73 -4.61 0.17
CA THR A 88 22.97 -4.78 -1.27
C THR A 88 21.66 -4.88 -2.06
N ARG A 89 20.66 -5.61 -1.57
CA ARG A 89 19.34 -5.69 -2.21
C ARG A 89 18.67 -4.31 -2.28
N LEU A 90 18.78 -3.48 -1.24
CA LEU A 90 18.20 -2.13 -1.22
C LEU A 90 18.94 -1.18 -2.18
N GLU A 91 20.27 -1.28 -2.28
CA GLU A 91 21.08 -0.52 -3.23
C GLU A 91 20.76 -0.90 -4.68
N GLN A 92 20.66 -2.19 -4.99
CA GLN A 92 20.28 -2.70 -6.32
C GLN A 92 18.89 -2.24 -6.74
N ASN A 93 17.95 -2.16 -5.80
CA ASN A 93 16.61 -1.62 -6.05
C ASN A 93 16.57 -0.08 -6.14
N GLY A 94 17.71 0.60 -5.96
CA GLY A 94 17.82 2.06 -6.02
C GLY A 94 17.09 2.79 -4.89
N ILE A 95 16.83 2.10 -3.77
CA ILE A 95 16.11 2.66 -2.61
C ILE A 95 17.05 3.49 -1.75
N ILE A 96 18.28 3.00 -1.57
CA ILE A 96 19.35 3.68 -0.84
C ILE A 96 20.57 3.84 -1.76
N SER A 97 21.42 4.81 -1.44
CA SER A 97 22.70 5.00 -2.09
C SER A 97 23.78 5.29 -1.06
N PRO A 98 25.03 4.85 -1.31
CA PRO A 98 26.14 5.14 -0.40
C PRO A 98 26.49 6.63 -0.45
N ILE A 99 26.77 7.19 0.73
CA ILE A 99 27.20 8.59 0.90
C ILE A 99 28.54 8.58 1.63
N LYS A 100 29.51 9.38 1.16
CA LYS A 100 30.85 9.45 1.75
C LYS A 100 30.86 10.19 3.10
N TYR A 101 30.12 11.30 3.19
CA TYR A 101 30.10 12.17 4.36
C TYR A 101 28.68 12.69 4.63
N SER A 102 28.27 12.69 5.90
CA SER A 102 26.99 13.23 6.35
C SER A 102 27.12 13.72 7.79
N ASP A 103 26.62 14.92 8.08
CA ASP A 103 26.53 15.44 9.46
C ASP A 103 25.40 14.76 10.26
N TRP A 104 24.49 14.08 9.55
CA TRP A 104 23.37 13.35 10.13
C TRP A 104 23.61 11.85 10.04
N ALA A 105 23.50 11.16 11.17
CA ALA A 105 23.45 9.71 11.20
C ALA A 105 22.57 9.22 12.35
N SER A 106 21.64 8.33 12.04
CA SER A 106 20.90 7.57 13.04
C SER A 106 21.57 6.23 13.29
N ASN A 107 21.37 5.67 14.46
CA ASN A 107 21.85 4.32 14.74
C ASN A 107 21.06 3.28 13.94
N SER A 108 21.77 2.31 13.36
CA SER A 108 21.14 1.14 12.75
C SER A 108 20.73 0.15 13.85
N CYS A 109 19.51 -0.39 13.73
CA CYS A 109 19.04 -1.48 14.57
C CYS A 109 18.71 -2.68 13.66
N SER A 110 19.27 -3.86 13.94
CA SER A 110 18.89 -5.08 13.25
C SER A 110 17.66 -5.70 13.93
N LYS A 111 16.68 -6.11 13.12
CA LYS A 111 15.50 -6.85 13.56
C LYS A 111 15.35 -8.07 12.66
N LYS A 112 15.30 -9.26 13.27
CA LYS A 112 15.00 -10.49 12.57
C LYS A 112 13.50 -10.52 12.27
N LYS A 113 13.14 -10.78 11.01
CA LYS A 113 11.75 -11.01 10.61
C LYS A 113 11.32 -12.37 11.19
N LYS A 114 10.15 -12.42 11.84
CA LYS A 114 9.55 -13.67 12.31
C LYS A 114 8.95 -14.43 11.14
#